data_AF-A0A3N9UUR6-F1
#
_entry.id   AF-A0A3N9UUR6-F1
#
_cell.length_a   1.000
_cell.length_b   1.000
_cell.length_c   1.000
_cell.angle_alpha   90.00
_cell.angle_beta   90.00
_cell.angle_gamma   90.00
#
_symmetry.space_group_name_H-M   'P 1'
#
loop_
_entity.id
_entity.type
_entity.pdbx_description
1 polymer ?
#
loop_
_entity_poly.entity_id
_entity_poly.type
_entity_poly.pdbx_seq_one_letter_code
_entity_poly.pdbx_strand_id
1 'polypeptide(L)'
;MRIKNNNQMIDCDFSHELQRCHHDPMWMPHVNRLVLGQAANAESHLQNQKIGIGDIFIFYGWFRKIEKIDGRWQYLPSSRNMHIIWGWMKISDALDVGTRSKREQYKEIYSFLHSHPHLADSPDSPYPSINRDYISEKGGLLGYSDPRCLTDCINYRGRSTWRLPSYFNQPQAFTFLKNFAVEGDDVIITYRGYGQEFVLDLDKVSSEKDREGILRYLDEHVFSSKLTEGP
;
A
#
# COMPACT_ATOMS: atom_id res chain seq x y z
N MET A 1 16.91 8.06 3.18
CA MET A 1 16.78 7.95 1.71
C MET A 1 17.32 9.23 1.11
N ARG A 2 18.06 9.25 0.00
CA ARG A 2 18.49 10.51 -0.62
C ARG A 2 17.58 10.82 -1.81
N ILE A 3 16.99 12.01 -1.84
CA ILE A 3 16.22 12.50 -2.97
C ILE A 3 16.95 13.64 -3.65
N LYS A 4 16.70 13.78 -4.95
CA LYS A 4 17.19 14.90 -5.73
C LYS A 4 16.11 15.98 -5.76
N ASN A 5 16.35 17.12 -5.13
CA ASN A 5 15.48 18.29 -5.17
C ASN A 5 16.26 19.48 -5.73
N ASN A 6 15.75 20.17 -6.75
CA ASN A 6 16.41 21.30 -7.41
C ASN A 6 17.90 21.06 -7.73
N ASN A 7 18.22 19.89 -8.29
CA ASN A 7 19.58 19.44 -8.61
C ASN A 7 20.54 19.21 -7.43
N GLN A 8 20.06 19.28 -6.19
CA GLN A 8 20.82 18.93 -4.98
C GLN A 8 20.37 17.59 -4.42
N MET A 9 21.32 16.80 -3.91
CA MET A 9 21.04 15.57 -3.19
C MET A 9 20.78 15.92 -1.72
N ILE A 10 19.56 15.68 -1.26
CA ILE A 10 19.14 15.95 0.11
C ILE A 10 18.82 14.61 0.78
N ASP A 11 19.25 14.43 2.02
CA ASP A 11 18.79 13.31 2.84
C ASP A 11 17.33 13.55 3.21
N CYS A 12 16.42 12.67 2.77
CA CYS A 12 15.02 12.68 3.14
C CYS A 12 14.89 12.58 4.65
N ASP A 13 14.38 13.64 5.22
CA ASP A 13 13.81 13.76 6.53
C ASP A 13 12.29 13.71 6.38
N PHE A 14 11.70 12.56 6.70
CA PHE A 14 10.25 12.34 6.69
C PHE A 14 9.51 13.18 7.74
N SER A 15 10.23 13.85 8.65
CA SER A 15 9.65 14.79 9.62
C SER A 15 9.61 16.23 9.10
N HIS A 16 10.29 16.52 7.99
CA HIS A 16 10.44 17.88 7.47
C HIS A 16 9.53 18.12 6.26
N GLU A 17 8.42 18.84 6.47
CA GLU A 17 7.38 19.10 5.46
C GLU A 17 7.93 19.67 4.14
N LEU A 18 8.99 20.49 4.21
CA LEU A 18 9.61 21.11 3.03
C LEU A 18 10.26 20.12 2.05
N GLN A 19 10.58 18.89 2.47
CA GLN A 19 11.27 17.94 1.59
C GLN A 19 10.33 17.18 0.66
N ARG A 20 9.00 17.36 0.78
CA ARG A 20 7.96 16.69 -0.05
C ARG A 20 8.12 15.17 -0.13
N CYS A 21 8.85 14.60 0.81
CA CYS A 21 9.20 13.20 0.91
C CYS A 21 8.22 12.60 1.92
N HIS A 22 7.42 11.63 1.52
CA HIS A 22 6.41 11.01 2.37
C HIS A 22 6.43 9.50 2.21
N HIS A 23 5.82 8.81 3.17
CA HIS A 23 5.48 7.41 3.01
C HIS A 23 4.19 7.30 2.20
N ASP A 24 4.12 6.36 1.27
CA ASP A 24 2.93 6.04 0.50
C ASP A 24 2.45 4.63 0.86
N PRO A 25 1.22 4.43 1.37
CA PRO A 25 0.29 5.48 1.75
C PRO A 25 0.76 6.26 2.98
N MET A 26 0.41 7.55 3.02
CA MET A 26 0.67 8.44 4.13
C MET A 26 -0.35 8.23 5.24
N TRP A 27 0.12 8.01 6.46
CA TRP A 27 -0.74 7.97 7.63
C TRP A 27 -1.04 9.38 8.14
N MET A 28 -2.34 9.70 8.23
CA MET A 28 -2.87 10.95 8.75
C MET A 28 -3.46 10.71 10.15
N PRO A 29 -2.66 10.81 11.23
CA PRO A 29 -3.06 10.37 12.57
C PRO A 29 -4.24 11.17 13.13
N HIS A 30 -4.33 12.48 12.84
CA HIS A 30 -5.37 13.36 13.35
C HIS A 30 -6.79 12.98 12.89
N VAL A 31 -6.90 12.33 11.74
CA VAL A 31 -8.16 11.86 11.14
C VAL A 31 -8.24 10.34 11.03
N ASN A 32 -7.19 9.64 11.47
CA ASN A 32 -7.05 8.19 11.41
C ASN A 32 -7.31 7.65 9.99
N ARG A 33 -6.70 8.29 8.97
CA ARG A 33 -6.83 7.94 7.55
C ARG A 33 -5.49 7.65 6.90
N LEU A 34 -5.49 6.77 5.91
CA LEU A 34 -4.41 6.61 4.94
C LEU A 34 -4.75 7.39 3.66
N VAL A 35 -3.72 7.99 3.06
CA VAL A 35 -3.82 8.70 1.78
C VAL A 35 -2.76 8.14 0.84
N LEU A 36 -3.13 7.76 -0.37
CA LEU A 36 -2.21 7.28 -1.40
C LEU A 36 -2.29 8.19 -2.62
N GLY A 37 -1.17 8.79 -3.00
CA GLY A 37 -1.05 9.54 -4.25
C GLY A 37 -0.67 8.63 -5.44
N GLN A 38 -1.36 8.79 -6.57
CA GLN A 38 -1.05 8.08 -7.81
C GLN A 38 -1.02 9.06 -8.98
N ALA A 39 -0.08 8.88 -9.90
CA ALA A 39 0.09 9.78 -11.05
C ALA A 39 0.53 9.05 -12.32
N ALA A 40 0.32 9.70 -13.47
CA ALA A 40 0.75 9.24 -14.78
C ALA A 40 0.26 7.81 -15.08
N ASN A 41 1.15 6.92 -15.53
CA ASN A 41 0.80 5.56 -15.96
C ASN A 41 0.16 4.72 -14.85
N ALA A 42 0.57 4.90 -13.60
CA ALA A 42 0.02 4.14 -12.48
C ALA A 42 -1.45 4.52 -12.25
N GLU A 43 -1.76 5.81 -12.20
CA GLU A 43 -3.13 6.31 -12.11
C GLU A 43 -3.97 5.97 -13.36
N SER A 44 -3.43 6.16 -14.57
CA SER A 44 -4.13 5.76 -15.80
C SER A 44 -4.52 4.29 -15.79
N HIS A 45 -3.68 3.43 -15.21
CA HIS A 45 -3.98 2.01 -15.09
C HIS A 45 -5.14 1.75 -14.14
N LEU A 46 -5.13 2.36 -12.95
CA LEU A 46 -6.22 2.26 -11.98
C LEU A 46 -7.55 2.75 -12.56
N GLN A 47 -7.54 3.85 -13.30
CA GLN A 47 -8.72 4.36 -14.01
C GLN A 47 -9.24 3.38 -15.06
N ASN A 48 -8.35 2.79 -15.87
CA ASN A 48 -8.74 1.80 -16.89
C ASN A 48 -9.36 0.53 -16.28
N GLN A 49 -8.94 0.17 -15.06
CA GLN A 49 -9.52 -0.94 -14.30
C GLN A 49 -10.76 -0.55 -13.50
N LYS A 50 -11.13 0.74 -13.54
CA LYS A 50 -12.27 1.34 -12.83
C LYS A 50 -12.15 1.21 -11.30
N ILE A 51 -10.92 1.28 -10.79
CA ILE A 51 -10.67 1.28 -9.35
C ILE A 51 -11.24 2.55 -8.72
N GLY A 52 -11.98 2.40 -7.62
CA GLY A 52 -12.64 3.49 -6.95
C GLY A 52 -13.15 3.16 -5.55
N ILE A 53 -14.20 3.88 -5.14
CA ILE A 53 -14.79 3.78 -3.81
C ILE A 53 -15.21 2.35 -3.51
N GLY A 54 -14.83 1.83 -2.35
CA GLY A 54 -15.14 0.47 -1.91
C GLY A 54 -14.03 -0.55 -2.17
N ASP A 55 -13.15 -0.31 -3.15
CA ASP A 55 -12.04 -1.22 -3.45
C ASP A 55 -10.94 -1.16 -2.38
N ILE A 56 -10.11 -2.21 -2.33
CA ILE A 56 -9.05 -2.34 -1.34
C ILE A 56 -7.68 -2.30 -2.03
N PHE A 57 -6.83 -1.37 -1.60
CA PHE A 57 -5.38 -1.48 -1.79
C PHE A 57 -4.76 -2.37 -0.72
N ILE A 58 -3.92 -3.33 -1.14
CA ILE A 58 -3.09 -4.14 -0.27
C ILE A 58 -1.64 -3.87 -0.63
N PHE A 59 -0.88 -3.36 0.34
CA PHE A 59 0.52 -2.98 0.17
C PHE A 59 1.44 -4.05 0.73
N TYR A 60 2.43 -4.46 -0.05
CA TYR A 60 3.40 -5.48 0.31
C TYR A 60 4.80 -5.09 -0.13
N GLY A 61 5.80 -5.68 0.51
CA GLY A 61 7.20 -5.32 0.30
C GLY A 61 8.09 -6.55 0.28
N TRP A 62 9.29 -6.39 -0.30
CA TRP A 62 10.32 -7.41 -0.24
C TRP A 62 11.16 -7.22 1.02
N PHE A 63 11.06 -8.19 1.93
CA PHE A 63 11.80 -8.22 3.18
C PHE A 63 12.72 -9.44 3.27
N ARG A 64 13.70 -9.31 4.15
CA ARG A 64 14.60 -10.38 4.57
C ARG A 64 14.89 -10.21 6.06
N LYS A 65 14.97 -11.31 6.79
CA LYS A 65 15.23 -11.28 8.23
C LYS A 65 16.60 -10.65 8.51
N ILE A 66 16.65 -9.79 9.52
CA ILE A 66 17.87 -9.15 9.99
C ILE A 66 18.16 -9.58 11.42
N GLU A 67 19.43 -9.46 11.81
CA GLU A 67 19.91 -9.64 13.16
C GLU A 67 20.86 -8.48 13.51
N LYS A 68 21.05 -8.25 14.81
CA LYS A 68 21.98 -7.24 15.32
C LYS A 68 23.14 -7.95 15.99
N ILE A 69 24.34 -7.87 15.41
CA ILE A 69 25.58 -8.42 15.96
C ILE A 69 26.54 -7.26 16.22
N ASP A 70 27.09 -7.18 17.43
CA ASP A 70 28.03 -6.12 17.84
C ASP A 70 27.54 -4.70 17.52
N GLY A 71 26.24 -4.46 17.75
CA GLY A 71 25.60 -3.17 17.50
C GLY A 71 25.27 -2.88 16.03
N ARG A 72 25.67 -3.74 15.09
CA ARG A 72 25.46 -3.57 13.64
C ARG A 72 24.33 -4.46 13.14
N TRP A 73 23.45 -3.89 12.33
CA TRP A 73 22.40 -4.65 11.65
C TRP A 73 22.97 -5.35 10.42
N GLN A 74 22.68 -6.64 10.29
CA GLN A 74 23.02 -7.43 9.11
C GLN A 74 21.85 -8.34 8.72
N TYR A 75 21.83 -8.80 7.48
CA TYR A 75 20.91 -9.86 7.11
C TYR A 75 21.30 -11.16 7.82
N LEU A 76 20.31 -11.86 8.35
CA LEU A 76 20.52 -13.19 8.89
C LEU A 76 20.98 -14.10 7.74
N PRO A 77 22.14 -14.78 7.87
CA PRO A 77 22.59 -15.75 6.87
C PRO A 77 21.52 -16.81 6.62
N SER A 78 21.38 -17.23 5.36
CA SER A 78 20.40 -18.24 4.93
C SER A 78 18.91 -17.90 5.16
N SER A 79 18.57 -16.70 5.64
CA SER A 79 17.18 -16.28 5.75
C SER A 79 16.53 -16.10 4.38
N ARG A 80 15.26 -16.49 4.26
CA ARG A 80 14.49 -16.39 3.02
C ARG A 80 14.15 -14.92 2.69
N ASN A 81 13.98 -14.67 1.39
CA ASN A 81 13.36 -13.44 0.91
C ASN A 81 11.84 -13.63 0.94
N MET A 82 11.11 -12.65 1.46
CA MET A 82 9.67 -12.76 1.66
C MET A 82 8.97 -11.54 1.09
N HIS A 83 7.80 -11.75 0.51
CA HIS A 83 6.81 -10.72 0.29
C HIS A 83 5.86 -10.70 1.48
N ILE A 84 5.70 -9.54 2.10
CA ILE A 84 4.93 -9.39 3.34
C ILE A 84 4.01 -8.20 3.18
N ILE A 85 2.74 -8.36 3.56
CA ILE A 85 1.78 -7.26 3.63
C ILE A 85 2.18 -6.35 4.80
N TRP A 86 2.41 -5.07 4.51
CA TRP A 86 2.76 -4.06 5.51
C TRP A 86 1.70 -2.96 5.63
N GLY A 87 0.67 -2.98 4.78
CA GLY A 87 -0.45 -2.06 4.90
C GLY A 87 -1.62 -2.46 4.03
N TRP A 88 -2.78 -1.88 4.32
CA TRP A 88 -3.94 -1.95 3.43
C TRP A 88 -4.86 -0.75 3.67
N MET A 89 -5.69 -0.43 2.70
CA MET A 89 -6.76 0.54 2.85
C MET A 89 -7.95 0.22 1.95
N LYS A 90 -9.16 0.40 2.46
CA LYS A 90 -10.41 0.44 1.70
C LYS A 90 -10.71 1.88 1.32
N ILE A 91 -10.97 2.15 0.04
CA ILE A 91 -11.12 3.51 -0.50
C ILE A 91 -12.49 4.10 -0.12
N SER A 92 -12.50 5.29 0.49
CA SER A 92 -13.70 6.12 0.64
C SER A 92 -13.84 7.13 -0.48
N ASP A 93 -12.72 7.73 -0.90
CA ASP A 93 -12.70 8.83 -1.84
C ASP A 93 -11.52 8.69 -2.82
N ALA A 94 -11.75 9.14 -4.04
CA ALA A 94 -10.81 9.09 -5.14
C ALA A 94 -10.79 10.48 -5.81
N LEU A 95 -9.88 11.36 -5.38
CA LEU A 95 -9.87 12.79 -5.68
C LEU A 95 -8.98 13.11 -6.87
N ASP A 96 -9.54 13.61 -7.97
CA ASP A 96 -8.74 14.04 -9.13
C ASP A 96 -8.04 15.38 -8.84
N VAL A 97 -6.75 15.32 -8.55
CA VAL A 97 -5.91 16.47 -8.20
C VAL A 97 -5.09 17.01 -9.39
N GLY A 98 -5.48 16.62 -10.61
CA GLY A 98 -4.79 16.98 -11.85
C GLY A 98 -4.82 18.48 -12.20
N THR A 99 -5.72 19.26 -11.61
CA THR A 99 -5.81 20.72 -11.85
C THR A 99 -5.73 21.53 -10.56
N ARG A 100 -5.22 22.77 -10.66
CA ARG A 100 -5.13 23.69 -9.52
C ARG A 100 -6.49 23.97 -8.88
N SER A 101 -7.52 24.22 -9.69
CA SER A 101 -8.87 24.47 -9.18
C SER A 101 -9.41 23.31 -8.35
N LYS A 102 -9.18 22.06 -8.77
CA LYS A 102 -9.59 20.87 -8.02
C LYS A 102 -8.80 20.73 -6.72
N ARG A 103 -7.49 20.96 -6.76
CA ARG A 103 -6.64 20.94 -5.56
C ARG A 103 -7.10 21.94 -4.50
N GLU A 104 -7.37 23.19 -4.89
CA GLU A 104 -7.84 24.22 -3.95
C GLU A 104 -9.22 23.85 -3.36
N GLN A 105 -10.14 23.34 -4.19
CA GLN A 105 -11.42 22.85 -3.71
C GLN A 105 -11.26 21.71 -2.69
N TYR A 106 -10.40 20.73 -2.96
CA TYR A 106 -10.20 19.61 -2.04
C TYR A 106 -9.46 19.99 -0.76
N LYS A 107 -8.59 21.00 -0.79
CA LYS A 107 -7.97 21.56 0.43
C LYS A 107 -8.99 22.19 1.36
N GLU A 108 -10.07 22.77 0.83
CA GLU A 108 -11.16 23.32 1.65
C GLU A 108 -11.99 22.20 2.29
N ILE A 109 -12.27 21.12 1.54
CA ILE A 109 -13.09 19.99 2.01
C ILE A 109 -12.30 19.07 2.96
N TYR A 110 -11.03 18.81 2.66
CA TYR A 110 -10.15 17.90 3.39
C TYR A 110 -8.91 18.66 3.86
N SER A 111 -9.06 19.44 4.94
CA SER A 111 -7.97 20.26 5.48
C SER A 111 -6.70 19.47 5.85
N PHE A 112 -6.83 18.18 6.23
CA PHE A 112 -5.70 17.31 6.52
C PHE A 112 -4.83 16.96 5.29
N LEU A 113 -5.32 17.23 4.07
CA LEU A 113 -4.57 17.01 2.83
C LEU A 113 -3.61 18.16 2.48
N HIS A 114 -3.61 19.26 3.23
CA HIS A 114 -2.73 20.41 2.96
C HIS A 114 -1.24 20.03 2.92
N SER A 115 -0.83 19.04 3.72
CA SER A 115 0.54 18.53 3.78
C SER A 115 0.82 17.39 2.78
N HIS A 116 -0.18 16.90 2.05
CA HIS A 116 0.02 15.78 1.12
C HIS A 116 0.69 16.27 -0.18
N PRO A 117 1.80 15.66 -0.62
CA PRO A 117 2.59 16.18 -1.75
C PRO A 117 1.85 16.31 -3.08
N HIS A 118 0.80 15.52 -3.29
CA HIS A 118 0.00 15.56 -4.52
C HIS A 118 -0.96 16.77 -4.58
N LEU A 119 -1.26 17.44 -3.46
CA LEU A 119 -2.01 18.70 -3.42
C LEU A 119 -1.12 19.95 -3.37
N ALA A 120 0.19 19.79 -3.14
CA ALA A 120 1.11 20.91 -3.07
C ALA A 120 1.18 21.63 -4.44
N ASP A 121 0.79 22.91 -4.47
CA ASP A 121 0.92 23.74 -5.66
C ASP A 121 2.42 23.99 -5.89
N SER A 122 2.99 23.33 -6.90
CA SER A 122 4.34 23.60 -7.36
C SER A 122 4.31 23.95 -8.84
N PRO A 123 4.84 25.11 -9.26
CA PRO A 123 5.08 25.39 -10.68
C PRO A 123 5.98 24.32 -11.32
N ASP A 124 6.80 23.63 -10.50
CA ASP A 124 7.64 22.50 -10.89
C ASP A 124 6.99 21.12 -10.66
N SER A 125 5.67 21.02 -10.45
CA SER A 125 5.02 19.72 -10.23
C SER A 125 5.22 18.84 -11.48
N PRO A 126 5.96 17.71 -11.38
CA PRO A 126 6.24 16.86 -12.54
C PRO A 126 5.02 16.00 -12.91
N TYR A 127 3.91 16.13 -12.19
CA TYR A 127 2.78 15.23 -12.28
C TYR A 127 1.80 15.71 -13.36
N PRO A 128 1.56 14.91 -14.42
CA PRO A 128 0.67 15.27 -15.52
C PRO A 128 -0.76 15.50 -15.05
N SER A 129 -1.65 15.92 -15.95
CA SER A 129 -3.10 16.09 -15.71
C SER A 129 -3.82 14.84 -15.15
N ILE A 130 -3.13 13.71 -15.06
CA ILE A 130 -3.59 12.45 -14.50
C ILE A 130 -2.87 12.27 -13.16
N ASN A 131 -3.52 12.76 -12.10
CA ASN A 131 -3.03 12.71 -10.73
C ASN A 131 -4.23 12.56 -9.79
N ARG A 132 -4.19 11.60 -8.86
CA ARG A 132 -5.31 11.29 -7.97
C ARG A 132 -4.81 10.94 -6.58
N ASP A 133 -5.56 11.39 -5.58
CA ASP A 133 -5.41 10.95 -4.20
C ASP A 133 -6.54 10.00 -3.81
N TYR A 134 -6.17 8.84 -3.29
CA TYR A 134 -7.09 7.87 -2.71
C TYR A 134 -7.09 8.02 -1.19
N ILE A 135 -8.27 8.23 -0.60
CA ILE A 135 -8.44 8.36 0.84
C ILE A 135 -9.09 7.09 1.37
N SER A 136 -8.61 6.60 2.51
CA SER A 136 -9.18 5.42 3.14
C SER A 136 -10.48 5.73 3.87
N GLU A 137 -11.47 4.85 3.81
CA GLU A 137 -12.51 4.73 4.83
C GLU A 137 -11.93 4.05 6.08
N LYS A 138 -11.16 2.98 5.84
CA LYS A 138 -10.59 2.06 6.81
C LYS A 138 -9.27 1.54 6.27
N GLY A 139 -8.35 1.19 7.16
CA GLY A 139 -7.08 0.61 6.78
C GLY A 139 -6.09 0.70 7.94
N GLY A 140 -4.85 0.33 7.65
CA GLY A 140 -3.78 0.51 8.61
C GLY A 140 -2.43 0.06 8.10
N LEU A 141 -1.40 0.58 8.75
CA LEU A 141 -0.04 0.06 8.63
C LEU A 141 0.10 -1.15 9.58
N LEU A 142 0.79 -2.17 9.10
CA LEU A 142 0.86 -3.49 9.69
C LEU A 142 2.30 -3.78 10.11
N GLY A 143 2.47 -4.27 11.34
CA GLY A 143 3.73 -4.88 11.76
C GLY A 143 3.97 -6.22 11.06
N TYR A 144 5.09 -6.87 11.34
CA TYR A 144 5.28 -8.25 10.88
C TYR A 144 4.35 -9.22 11.63
N SER A 145 3.74 -10.18 10.93
CA SER A 145 3.24 -11.43 11.51
C SER A 145 3.25 -12.52 10.44
N ASP A 146 3.35 -13.79 10.86
CA ASP A 146 3.37 -14.92 9.94
C ASP A 146 2.12 -14.97 9.04
N PRO A 147 0.89 -14.70 9.53
CA PRO A 147 -0.30 -14.65 8.67
C PRO A 147 -0.20 -13.62 7.55
N ARG A 148 0.59 -12.54 7.69
CA ARG A 148 0.75 -11.47 6.68
C ARG A 148 1.86 -11.75 5.67
N CYS A 149 2.60 -12.84 5.83
CA CYS A 149 3.57 -13.27 4.85
C CYS A 149 2.83 -13.82 3.63
N LEU A 150 2.90 -13.11 2.50
CA LEU A 150 2.35 -13.61 1.24
C LEU A 150 3.12 -14.84 0.79
N THR A 151 4.46 -14.82 0.91
CA THR A 151 5.32 -15.92 0.44
C THR A 151 4.96 -17.24 1.10
N ASP A 152 4.82 -18.29 0.29
CA ASP A 152 4.63 -19.67 0.76
C ASP A 152 5.88 -20.13 1.52
N CYS A 153 5.79 -20.11 2.84
CA CYS A 153 6.86 -20.56 3.73
C CYS A 153 6.88 -22.09 3.94
N ILE A 154 5.76 -22.78 3.63
CA ILE A 154 5.63 -24.24 3.74
C ILE A 154 6.37 -24.90 2.58
N ASN A 155 6.08 -24.47 1.35
CA ASN A 155 6.70 -24.97 0.12
C ASN A 155 7.45 -23.84 -0.60
N TYR A 156 8.52 -23.36 0.04
CA TYR A 156 9.25 -22.20 -0.45
C TYR A 156 9.91 -22.44 -1.81
N ARG A 157 9.42 -21.74 -2.83
CA ARG A 157 9.96 -21.72 -4.21
C ARG A 157 10.48 -20.34 -4.62
N GLY A 158 10.68 -19.45 -3.64
CA GLY A 158 11.00 -18.05 -3.85
C GLY A 158 9.88 -17.11 -3.39
N ARG A 159 10.20 -15.83 -3.22
CA ARG A 159 9.31 -14.81 -2.63
C ARG A 159 8.00 -14.56 -3.40
N SER A 160 7.98 -14.89 -4.70
CA SER A 160 6.87 -14.60 -5.62
C SER A 160 5.84 -15.74 -5.73
N THR A 161 6.06 -16.86 -5.04
CA THR A 161 5.02 -17.88 -4.85
C THR A 161 4.34 -17.59 -3.53
N TRP A 162 3.06 -17.24 -3.60
CA TRP A 162 2.29 -16.84 -2.44
C TRP A 162 1.30 -17.91 -2.03
N ARG A 163 1.04 -18.04 -0.73
CA ARG A 163 0.01 -18.90 -0.16
C ARG A 163 -0.91 -18.02 0.67
N LEU A 164 -2.18 -17.97 0.29
CA LEU A 164 -3.23 -17.24 1.00
C LEU A 164 -4.41 -18.16 1.26
N PRO A 165 -5.26 -17.85 2.23
CA PRO A 165 -6.51 -18.58 2.42
C PRO A 165 -7.38 -18.58 1.15
N SER A 166 -8.13 -19.65 0.93
CA SER A 166 -8.92 -19.90 -0.30
C SER A 166 -9.92 -18.80 -0.67
N TYR A 167 -10.41 -18.01 0.30
CA TYR A 167 -11.28 -16.85 0.00
C TYR A 167 -10.59 -15.76 -0.83
N PHE A 168 -9.25 -15.77 -0.91
CA PHE A 168 -8.48 -14.95 -1.85
C PHE A 168 -8.44 -15.49 -3.28
N ASN A 169 -9.05 -16.63 -3.59
CA ASN A 169 -9.14 -17.18 -4.94
C ASN A 169 -10.13 -16.40 -5.82
N GLN A 170 -9.81 -15.13 -6.09
CA GLN A 170 -10.68 -14.16 -6.78
C GLN A 170 -9.97 -13.56 -8.00
N PRO A 171 -9.54 -14.37 -8.99
CA PRO A 171 -8.78 -13.88 -10.15
C PRO A 171 -9.47 -12.75 -10.91
N GLN A 172 -10.80 -12.69 -10.87
CA GLN A 172 -11.61 -11.64 -11.50
C GLN A 172 -11.61 -10.32 -10.73
N ALA A 173 -11.34 -10.33 -9.42
CA ALA A 173 -11.35 -9.16 -8.55
C ALA A 173 -9.98 -8.47 -8.46
N PHE A 174 -8.90 -9.17 -8.81
CA PHE A 174 -7.55 -8.61 -8.77
C PHE A 174 -7.15 -7.92 -10.07
N THR A 175 -6.44 -6.80 -9.92
CA THR A 175 -5.93 -6.02 -11.04
C THR A 175 -4.78 -6.68 -11.80
N PHE A 176 -3.85 -7.33 -11.10
CA PHE A 176 -2.61 -7.87 -11.68
C PHE A 176 -2.38 -9.36 -11.44
N LEU A 177 -3.09 -9.96 -10.49
CA LEU A 177 -2.94 -11.36 -10.15
C LEU A 177 -3.83 -12.19 -11.08
N LYS A 178 -3.24 -13.16 -11.77
CA LYS A 178 -3.96 -14.03 -12.72
C LYS A 178 -3.73 -15.52 -12.51
N ASN A 179 -2.66 -15.89 -11.81
CA ASN A 179 -2.23 -17.28 -11.68
C ASN A 179 -2.60 -17.79 -10.28
N PHE A 180 -3.77 -18.40 -10.16
CA PHE A 180 -4.28 -18.98 -8.92
C PHE A 180 -4.39 -20.49 -9.08
N ALA A 181 -3.99 -21.23 -8.05
CA ALA A 181 -4.16 -22.68 -7.97
C ALA A 181 -4.65 -23.05 -6.58
N VAL A 182 -5.84 -23.64 -6.48
CA VAL A 182 -6.41 -24.06 -5.18
C VAL A 182 -5.64 -25.25 -4.64
N GLU A 183 -5.30 -25.22 -3.35
CA GLU A 183 -4.63 -26.30 -2.63
C GLU A 183 -5.28 -26.47 -1.25
N GLY A 184 -6.30 -27.34 -1.16
CA GLY A 184 -7.08 -27.52 0.06
C GLY A 184 -7.85 -26.26 0.44
N ASP A 185 -7.65 -25.77 1.66
CA ASP A 185 -8.26 -24.54 2.18
C ASP A 185 -7.47 -23.27 1.80
N ASP A 186 -6.39 -23.41 1.03
CA ASP A 186 -5.55 -22.33 0.55
C ASP A 186 -5.67 -22.12 -0.97
N VAL A 187 -5.13 -20.99 -1.43
CA VAL A 187 -4.83 -20.71 -2.82
C VAL A 187 -3.37 -20.30 -2.98
N ILE A 188 -2.71 -20.91 -3.97
CA ILE A 188 -1.36 -20.59 -4.38
C ILE A 188 -1.41 -19.59 -5.52
N ILE A 189 -0.80 -18.44 -5.30
CA ILE A 189 -0.75 -17.35 -6.27
C ILE A 189 0.68 -17.20 -6.77
N THR A 190 0.87 -17.27 -8.09
CA THR A 190 2.19 -16.99 -8.68
C THR A 190 2.23 -15.54 -9.17
N TYR A 191 2.90 -14.69 -8.39
CA TYR A 191 3.12 -13.29 -8.73
C TYR A 191 4.20 -13.16 -9.82
N ARG A 192 3.84 -12.52 -10.93
CA ARG A 192 4.75 -12.22 -12.05
C ARG A 192 4.59 -10.75 -12.42
N GLY A 193 5.26 -9.88 -11.68
CA GLY A 193 5.12 -8.45 -11.91
C GLY A 193 6.18 -7.61 -11.21
N TYR A 194 6.04 -6.31 -11.40
CA TYR A 194 6.72 -5.25 -10.68
C TYR A 194 5.62 -4.40 -10.01
N GLY A 195 5.77 -4.10 -8.72
CA GLY A 195 4.77 -3.40 -7.92
C GLY A 195 4.94 -3.71 -6.44
N GLN A 196 4.41 -2.84 -5.58
CA GLN A 196 4.39 -3.00 -4.13
C GLN A 196 2.96 -2.94 -3.58
N GLU A 197 1.98 -2.99 -4.48
CA GLU A 197 0.57 -2.90 -4.21
C GLU A 197 -0.22 -3.77 -5.20
N PHE A 198 -1.37 -4.25 -4.76
CA PHE A 198 -2.42 -4.74 -5.65
C PHE A 198 -3.76 -4.23 -5.17
N VAL A 199 -4.70 -4.13 -6.10
CA VAL A 199 -6.06 -3.66 -5.80
C VAL A 199 -7.02 -4.82 -5.98
N LEU A 200 -7.91 -4.96 -4.99
CA LEU A 200 -9.02 -5.88 -5.00
C LEU A 200 -10.33 -5.10 -5.16
N ASP A 201 -11.02 -5.35 -6.26
CA ASP A 201 -12.38 -4.88 -6.50
C ASP A 201 -13.36 -5.74 -5.70
N LEU A 202 -13.94 -5.17 -4.64
CA LEU A 202 -14.81 -5.93 -3.73
C LEU A 202 -16.15 -6.32 -4.36
N ASP A 203 -16.60 -5.61 -5.39
CA ASP A 203 -17.84 -5.91 -6.11
C ASP A 203 -17.68 -7.12 -7.03
N LYS A 204 -16.44 -7.44 -7.41
CA LYS A 204 -16.11 -8.64 -8.20
C LYS A 204 -15.80 -9.88 -7.35
N VAL A 205 -15.77 -9.76 -6.03
CA VAL A 205 -15.57 -10.93 -5.14
C VAL A 205 -16.81 -11.84 -5.21
N SER A 206 -16.58 -13.15 -5.37
CA SER A 206 -17.63 -14.12 -5.72
C SER A 206 -18.73 -14.31 -4.67
N SER A 207 -18.44 -14.08 -3.39
CA SER A 207 -19.40 -14.27 -2.30
C SER A 207 -19.17 -13.31 -1.15
N GLU A 208 -20.24 -13.00 -0.40
CA GLU A 208 -20.15 -12.17 0.80
C GLU A 208 -19.24 -12.81 1.86
N LYS A 209 -19.29 -14.14 1.99
CA LYS A 209 -18.41 -14.89 2.90
C LYS A 209 -16.93 -14.70 2.57
N ASP A 210 -16.57 -14.68 1.28
CA ASP A 210 -15.19 -14.46 0.86
C ASP A 210 -14.78 -13.01 1.12
N ARG A 211 -15.68 -12.06 0.84
CA ARG A 211 -15.47 -10.63 1.13
C ARG A 211 -15.21 -10.38 2.61
N GLU A 212 -16.04 -10.93 3.49
CA GLU A 212 -15.86 -10.87 4.95
C GLU A 212 -14.56 -11.55 5.39
N GLY A 213 -14.21 -12.69 4.78
CA GLY A 213 -12.97 -13.41 5.04
C GLY A 213 -11.74 -12.56 4.73
N ILE A 214 -11.72 -11.90 3.57
CA ILE A 214 -10.64 -10.99 3.14
C ILE A 214 -10.54 -9.81 4.10
N LEU A 215 -11.65 -9.14 4.40
CA LEU A 215 -11.65 -7.97 5.29
C LEU A 215 -11.15 -8.34 6.68
N ARG A 216 -11.62 -9.46 7.24
CA ARG A 216 -11.15 -9.95 8.54
C ARG A 216 -9.65 -10.25 8.52
N TYR A 217 -9.15 -10.93 7.48
CA TYR A 217 -7.72 -11.21 7.35
C TYR A 217 -6.84 -9.96 7.34
N LEU A 218 -7.32 -8.87 6.72
CA LEU A 218 -6.60 -7.59 6.67
C LEU A 218 -6.73 -6.78 7.96
N ASP A 219 -7.90 -6.84 8.61
CA ASP A 219 -8.18 -6.17 9.89
C ASP A 219 -7.40 -6.79 11.07
N GLU A 220 -7.20 -8.10 11.03
CA GLU A 220 -6.48 -8.82 12.06
C GLU A 220 -5.05 -8.28 12.15
N HIS A 221 -4.72 -7.69 13.31
CA HIS A 221 -3.40 -7.17 13.68
C HIS A 221 -3.03 -5.79 13.09
N VAL A 222 -3.99 -4.92 12.75
CA VAL A 222 -3.69 -3.50 12.47
C VAL A 222 -2.92 -2.87 13.65
N PHE A 223 -1.78 -2.26 13.36
CA PHE A 223 -0.94 -1.65 14.39
C PHE A 223 -1.68 -0.43 14.96
N SER A 224 -2.20 -0.53 16.19
CA SER A 224 -2.66 0.65 16.92
C SER A 224 -1.42 1.42 17.35
N SER A 225 -1.15 2.57 16.73
CA SER A 225 -0.10 3.49 17.15
C SER A 225 -0.48 4.15 18.48
N LYS A 226 -0.62 3.39 19.56
CA LYS A 226 -0.10 3.86 20.83
C LYS A 226 1.40 3.74 20.69
N LEU A 227 2.01 4.78 20.12
CA LEU A 227 3.40 5.08 20.42
C LEU A 227 3.46 5.18 21.94
N THR A 228 3.74 4.06 22.60
CA THR A 228 4.31 4.09 23.92
C THR A 228 5.58 4.90 23.75
N GLU A 229 5.54 6.13 24.24
CA GLU A 229 6.73 6.82 24.70
C GLU A 229 7.53 5.80 25.53
N GLY A 230 8.56 5.25 24.89
CA GLY A 230 9.57 4.43 25.54
C GLY A 230 10.60 5.34 26.19
N PRO A 231 11.26 4.85 27.24
CA PRO A 231 11.80 5.61 28.37
C PRO A 231 12.81 6.71 28.02
#